data_AF-I0IKT3-F1
#
_entry.id   AF-I0IKT3-F1
#
_cell.length_a   1.000
_cell.length_b   1.000
_cell.length_c   1.000
_cell.angle_alpha   90.00
_cell.angle_beta   90.00
_cell.angle_gamma   90.00
#
_symmetry.space_group_name_H-M   'P 1'
#
loop_
_entity.id
_entity.type
_entity.pdbx_description
1 polymer ?
#
loop_
_entity_poly.entity_id
_entity_poly.type
_entity_poly.pdbx_seq_one_letter_code
_entity_poly.pdbx_strand_id
1 'polypeptide(L)'
;MEQDPFSENSTPQDEHWIPLSDLMTGLMMIFMLIALSYMIKVESVNARIRTIAVQYNQLHVDLYQDLTKEFTPDLKEWGAEIHKDLSISFKEPDILFDTGSDTIKPRFREILTNFFPRYVKILSSPKNRN
;
A
#
# COMPACT_ATOMS: atom_id res chain seq x y z
N MET A 1 65.58 -12.91 -60.68
CA MET A 1 65.96 -13.69 -59.49
C MET A 1 66.52 -12.66 -58.53
N GLU A 2 65.84 -12.21 -57.49
CA GLU A 2 64.62 -12.66 -56.84
C GLU A 2 63.71 -11.42 -56.66
N GLN A 3 62.39 -11.61 -56.76
CA GLN A 3 61.45 -10.71 -56.10
C GLN A 3 61.46 -11.12 -54.62
N ASP A 4 61.65 -10.17 -53.70
CA ASP A 4 61.28 -10.38 -52.29
C ASP A 4 59.75 -10.19 -52.18
N PRO A 5 58.95 -11.25 -51.88
CA PRO A 5 57.49 -11.15 -51.89
C PRO A 5 56.90 -10.80 -50.51
N PHE A 6 57.71 -10.44 -49.53
CA PHE A 6 57.26 -10.13 -48.16
C PHE A 6 57.75 -8.77 -47.68
N SER A 7 57.31 -7.70 -48.35
CA SER A 7 57.16 -6.40 -47.66
C SER A 7 55.73 -6.36 -47.11
N GLU A 8 55.55 -6.94 -45.92
CA GLU A 8 54.29 -6.90 -45.18
C GLU A 8 54.07 -5.46 -44.70
N ASN A 9 53.31 -4.68 -45.47
CA ASN A 9 52.73 -3.44 -44.98
C ASN A 9 51.67 -3.82 -43.93
N SER A 10 52.08 -3.97 -42.68
CA SER A 10 51.18 -3.98 -41.53
C SER A 10 50.54 -2.60 -41.42
N THR A 11 49.36 -2.47 -42.01
CA THR A 11 48.50 -1.29 -41.89
C THR A 11 48.24 -0.97 -40.41
N PRO A 12 48.50 0.26 -39.94
CA PRO A 12 48.25 0.67 -38.55
C PRO A 12 46.76 0.89 -38.23
N GLN A 13 45.85 0.25 -38.97
CA GLN A 13 44.40 0.43 -38.84
C GLN A 13 43.78 -0.47 -37.76
N ASP A 14 44.46 -1.54 -37.33
CA ASP A 14 43.96 -2.46 -36.31
C ASP A 14 44.11 -1.91 -34.87
N GLU A 15 44.99 -0.94 -34.64
CA GLU A 15 45.20 -0.30 -33.33
C GLU A 15 44.07 0.66 -32.93
N HIS A 16 43.25 1.13 -33.87
CA HIS A 16 42.21 2.12 -33.60
C HIS A 16 40.88 1.53 -33.09
N TRP A 17 40.65 0.23 -33.29
CA TRP A 17 39.38 -0.42 -32.90
C TRP A 17 39.35 -0.85 -31.43
N ILE A 18 40.52 -1.14 -30.86
CA ILE A 18 40.65 -1.58 -29.45
C ILE A 18 40.22 -0.46 -28.48
N PRO A 19 40.65 0.81 -28.64
CA PRO A 19 40.21 1.90 -27.77
C PRO A 19 38.72 2.25 -27.93
N LEU A 20 38.17 2.12 -29.15
CA LEU A 20 36.75 2.39 -29.42
C LEU A 20 35.84 1.31 -28.78
N SER A 21 36.28 0.05 -28.84
CA SER A 21 35.60 -1.07 -28.19
C SER A 21 35.63 -0.94 -26.65
N ASP A 22 36.77 -0.55 -26.07
CA ASP A 22 36.93 -0.37 -24.62
C ASP A 22 36.04 0.77 -24.06
N LEU A 23 35.89 1.86 -24.82
CA LEU A 23 34.97 2.95 -24.47
C LEU A 23 33.50 2.48 -24.46
N MET A 24 33.11 1.64 -25.41
CA MET A 24 31.76 1.07 -25.48
C MET A 24 31.51 0.12 -24.30
N THR A 25 32.47 -0.73 -23.95
CA THR A 25 32.39 -1.62 -22.78
C THR A 25 32.31 -0.80 -21.48
N GLY A 26 33.07 0.28 -21.36
CA GLY A 26 33.00 1.20 -20.21
C GLY A 26 31.61 1.83 -20.05
N LEU A 27 31.03 2.34 -21.15
CA LEU A 27 29.68 2.91 -21.14
C LEU A 27 28.62 1.85 -20.78
N MET A 28 28.75 0.62 -21.30
CA MET A 28 27.87 -0.49 -20.97
C MET A 28 27.95 -0.89 -19.49
N MET A 29 29.16 -0.91 -18.90
CA MET A 29 29.34 -1.19 -17.48
C MET A 29 28.69 -0.13 -16.60
N ILE A 30 28.85 1.16 -16.94
CA ILE A 30 28.20 2.26 -16.23
C ILE A 30 26.68 2.14 -16.34
N PHE A 31 26.18 1.86 -17.55
CA PHE A 31 24.75 1.68 -17.78
C PHE A 31 24.18 0.49 -16.99
N MET A 32 24.87 -0.65 -16.96
CA MET A 32 24.49 -1.78 -16.12
C MET A 32 24.50 -1.42 -14.64
N LEU A 33 25.51 -0.67 -14.17
CA LEU A 33 25.61 -0.26 -12.78
C LEU A 33 24.41 0.61 -12.38
N ILE A 34 24.02 1.54 -13.24
CA ILE A 34 22.85 2.41 -13.04
C ILE A 34 21.56 1.59 -13.07
N ALA A 35 21.42 0.65 -14.01
CA ALA A 35 20.24 -0.21 -14.13
C ALA A 35 20.07 -1.14 -12.91
N LEU A 36 21.16 -1.78 -12.45
CA LEU A 36 21.16 -2.62 -11.25
C LEU A 36 20.88 -1.79 -9.99
N SER A 37 21.52 -0.62 -9.86
CA SER A 37 21.25 0.30 -8.75
C SER A 37 19.78 0.74 -8.72
N TYR A 38 19.19 1.02 -9.87
CA TYR A 38 17.78 1.39 -9.97
C TYR A 38 16.87 0.21 -9.62
N MET A 39 17.17 -0.99 -10.11
CA MET A 39 16.39 -2.21 -9.81
C MET A 39 16.36 -2.51 -8.30
N ILE A 40 17.52 -2.47 -7.64
CA ILE A 40 17.62 -2.64 -6.18
C ILE A 40 16.79 -1.58 -5.44
N LYS A 41 16.85 -0.32 -5.89
CA LYS A 41 16.06 0.77 -5.31
C LYS A 41 14.55 0.55 -5.52
N VAL A 42 14.11 0.16 -6.72
CA VAL A 42 12.71 -0.14 -7.04
C VAL A 42 12.20 -1.30 -6.21
N GLU A 43 12.99 -2.34 -6.01
CA GLU A 43 12.62 -3.48 -5.16
C GLU A 43 12.41 -3.03 -3.71
N SER A 44 13.29 -2.18 -3.17
CA SER A 44 13.14 -1.62 -1.82
C SER A 44 11.89 -0.74 -1.66
N VAL A 45 11.56 0.06 -2.68
CA VAL A 45 10.38 0.94 -2.70
C VAL A 45 9.10 0.10 -2.80
N ASN A 46 9.09 -0.89 -3.68
CA ASN A 46 7.96 -1.80 -3.85
C ASN A 46 7.73 -2.68 -2.61
N ALA A 47 8.80 -3.14 -1.96
CA ALA A 47 8.72 -3.87 -0.69
C ALA A 47 8.05 -3.01 0.38
N ARG A 48 8.48 -1.74 0.52
CA ARG A 48 7.92 -0.81 1.51
C ARG A 48 6.44 -0.49 1.25
N ILE A 49 6.03 -0.30 0.00
CA ILE A 49 4.63 -0.06 -0.37
C ILE A 49 3.76 -1.30 -0.08
N ARG A 50 4.26 -2.51 -0.37
CA ARG A 50 3.56 -3.76 -0.06
C ARG A 50 3.36 -3.93 1.45
N THR A 51 4.36 -3.64 2.28
CA THR A 51 4.23 -3.77 3.73
C THR A 51 3.18 -2.83 4.31
N ILE A 52 3.11 -1.58 3.85
CA ILE A 52 2.10 -0.61 4.31
C ILE A 52 0.70 -1.05 3.90
N ALA A 53 0.51 -1.51 2.65
CA ALA A 53 -0.78 -1.99 2.17
C ALA A 53 -1.24 -3.27 2.89
N VAL A 54 -0.32 -4.17 3.25
CA VAL A 54 -0.65 -5.42 3.97
C VAL A 54 -0.96 -5.15 5.45
N GLN A 55 -0.18 -4.30 6.13
CA GLN A 55 -0.44 -3.94 7.53
C GLN A 55 -1.75 -3.18 7.71
N TYR A 56 -2.03 -2.22 6.81
CA TYR A 56 -3.29 -1.49 6.83
C TYR A 56 -4.50 -2.43 6.64
N ASN A 57 -4.40 -3.41 5.74
CA ASN A 57 -5.46 -4.40 5.54
C ASN A 57 -5.66 -5.29 6.76
N GLN A 58 -4.59 -5.72 7.44
CA GLN A 58 -4.74 -6.59 8.61
C GLN A 58 -5.42 -5.86 9.77
N LEU A 59 -5.00 -4.63 10.07
CA LEU A 59 -5.62 -3.81 11.11
C LEU A 59 -7.10 -3.53 10.80
N HIS A 60 -7.44 -3.23 9.54
CA HIS A 60 -8.82 -3.04 9.10
C HIS A 60 -9.68 -4.29 9.29
N VAL A 61 -9.15 -5.45 8.91
CA VAL A 61 -9.85 -6.73 9.07
C VAL A 61 -10.08 -7.05 10.54
N ASP A 62 -9.06 -6.87 11.38
CA ASP A 62 -9.15 -7.17 12.81
C ASP A 62 -10.14 -6.23 13.52
N LEU A 63 -10.10 -4.93 13.20
CA LEU A 63 -11.06 -3.94 13.70
C LEU A 63 -12.49 -4.26 13.26
N TYR A 64 -12.68 -4.59 11.98
CA TYR A 64 -13.99 -4.97 11.46
C TYR A 64 -14.55 -6.19 12.18
N GLN A 65 -13.71 -7.21 12.43
CA GLN A 65 -14.11 -8.39 13.18
C GLN A 65 -14.46 -8.07 14.64
N ASP A 66 -13.64 -7.28 15.32
CA ASP A 66 -13.87 -6.90 16.72
C ASP A 66 -15.17 -6.08 16.86
N LEU A 67 -15.39 -5.09 15.98
CA LEU A 67 -16.63 -4.29 15.95
C LEU A 67 -17.85 -5.15 15.61
N THR A 68 -17.74 -6.01 14.59
CA THR A 68 -18.84 -6.90 14.19
C THR A 68 -19.21 -7.81 15.35
N LYS A 69 -18.22 -8.44 16.00
CA LYS A 69 -18.46 -9.36 17.12
C LYS A 69 -19.11 -8.66 18.31
N GLU A 70 -18.67 -7.45 18.63
CA GLU A 70 -19.20 -6.67 19.75
C GLU A 70 -20.64 -6.21 19.49
N PHE A 71 -20.92 -5.69 18.29
CA PHE A 71 -22.17 -4.99 18.01
C PHE A 71 -23.22 -5.82 17.28
N THR A 72 -22.90 -6.99 16.70
CA THR A 72 -23.88 -7.88 16.02
C THR A 72 -25.21 -8.06 16.79
N PRO A 73 -25.23 -8.38 18.09
CA PRO A 73 -26.49 -8.56 18.82
C PRO A 73 -27.29 -7.26 18.91
N ASP A 74 -26.62 -6.12 19.11
CA ASP A 74 -27.25 -4.82 19.32
C ASP A 74 -27.69 -4.15 18.01
N LEU A 75 -26.92 -4.33 16.93
CA LEU A 75 -27.20 -3.79 15.59
C LEU A 75 -28.59 -4.18 15.11
N LYS A 76 -29.00 -5.42 15.39
CA LYS A 76 -30.34 -5.91 15.06
C LYS A 76 -31.45 -5.16 15.82
N GLU A 77 -31.24 -4.85 17.09
CA GLU A 77 -32.21 -4.11 17.91
C GLU A 77 -32.25 -2.61 17.60
N TRP A 78 -31.13 -2.07 17.13
CA TRP A 78 -30.97 -0.66 16.78
C TRP A 78 -31.33 -0.34 15.33
N GLY A 79 -31.69 -1.34 14.51
CA GLY A 79 -31.93 -1.15 13.08
C GLY A 79 -30.68 -0.61 12.37
N ALA A 80 -29.50 -1.07 12.79
CA ALA A 80 -28.22 -0.58 12.32
C ALA A 80 -27.42 -1.67 11.59
N GLU A 81 -26.54 -1.25 10.69
CA GLU A 81 -25.65 -2.16 9.94
C GLU A 81 -24.21 -1.65 9.99
N ILE A 82 -23.27 -2.58 10.08
CA ILE A 82 -21.84 -2.30 9.94
C ILE A 82 -21.38 -2.61 8.52
N HIS A 83 -20.61 -1.71 7.94
CA HIS A 83 -20.04 -1.84 6.61
C HIS A 83 -18.53 -2.17 6.67
N LYS A 84 -17.99 -2.67 5.56
CA LYS A 84 -16.57 -3.07 5.46
C LYS A 84 -15.59 -1.91 5.57
N ASP A 85 -16.05 -0.68 5.37
CA ASP A 85 -15.29 0.54 5.59
C ASP A 85 -15.30 1.02 7.05
N LEU A 86 -15.77 0.16 7.97
CA LEU A 86 -15.94 0.42 9.40
C LEU A 86 -17.02 1.47 9.74
N SER A 87 -17.85 1.86 8.77
CA SER A 87 -19.00 2.73 9.02
C SER A 87 -20.16 1.95 9.63
N ILE A 88 -20.89 2.59 10.54
CA ILE A 88 -22.12 2.04 11.16
C ILE A 88 -23.28 2.95 10.77
N SER A 89 -24.24 2.40 10.03
CA SER A 89 -25.39 3.11 9.48
C SER A 89 -26.66 2.70 10.20
N PHE A 90 -27.34 3.66 10.83
CA PHE A 90 -28.67 3.45 11.42
C PHE A 90 -29.73 3.71 10.36
N LYS A 91 -30.54 2.70 10.01
CA LYS A 91 -31.44 2.74 8.86
C LYS A 91 -32.89 3.09 9.19
N GLU A 92 -33.22 3.23 10.47
CA GLU A 92 -34.61 3.29 10.90
C GLU A 92 -34.94 4.73 11.37
N PRO A 93 -35.51 5.59 10.49
CA PRO A 93 -35.74 7.01 10.79
C PRO A 93 -36.68 7.23 11.97
N ASP A 94 -37.63 6.31 12.17
CA ASP A 94 -38.66 6.40 13.22
C ASP A 94 -38.07 6.31 14.63
N ILE A 95 -36.87 5.75 14.81
CA ILE A 95 -36.16 5.74 16.08
C ILE A 95 -35.16 6.88 16.23
N LEU A 96 -34.73 7.52 15.15
CA LEU A 96 -33.65 8.51 15.14
C LEU A 96 -34.17 9.92 15.44
N PHE A 97 -35.18 10.38 14.70
CA PHE A 97 -35.68 11.76 14.74
C PHE A 97 -37.20 11.80 14.56
N ASP A 98 -37.86 12.85 15.04
CA ASP A 98 -39.23 13.15 14.65
C ASP A 98 -39.26 13.83 13.28
N THR A 99 -40.31 13.59 12.50
CA THR A 99 -40.48 14.18 11.17
C THR A 99 -40.46 15.71 11.25
N GLY A 100 -39.45 16.34 10.66
CA GLY A 100 -39.27 17.79 10.67
C GLY A 100 -38.60 18.35 11.93
N SER A 101 -38.06 17.50 12.81
CA SER A 101 -37.34 17.88 14.02
C SER A 101 -35.87 17.45 13.95
N ASP A 102 -34.98 18.29 14.46
CA ASP A 102 -33.56 17.99 14.69
C ASP A 102 -33.30 17.34 16.06
N THR A 103 -34.35 17.24 16.89
CA THR A 103 -34.25 16.70 18.23
C THR A 103 -34.25 15.18 18.19
N ILE A 104 -33.18 14.59 18.73
CA ILE A 104 -33.04 13.13 18.85
C ILE A 104 -34.10 12.56 19.80
N LYS A 105 -34.64 11.40 19.43
CA LYS A 105 -35.58 10.68 20.31
C LYS A 105 -34.88 10.14 21.56
N PRO A 106 -35.60 10.02 22.70
CA PRO A 106 -35.04 9.43 23.92
C PRO A 106 -34.42 8.04 23.70
N ARG A 107 -35.07 7.21 22.88
CA ARG A 107 -34.57 5.88 22.51
C ARG A 107 -33.21 5.94 21.79
N PHE A 108 -33.03 6.86 20.84
CA PHE A 108 -31.74 7.01 20.17
C PHE A 108 -30.65 7.53 21.10
N ARG A 109 -31.00 8.41 22.04
CA ARG A 109 -30.04 8.86 23.08
C ARG A 109 -29.53 7.69 23.92
N GLU A 110 -30.39 6.74 24.29
CA GLU A 110 -30.00 5.54 25.03
C GLU A 110 -29.05 4.66 24.20
N ILE A 111 -29.39 4.45 22.92
CA ILE A 111 -28.54 3.73 21.97
C ILE A 111 -27.15 4.38 21.89
N LEU A 112 -27.08 5.69 21.68
CA LEU A 112 -25.81 6.42 21.59
C LEU A 112 -25.00 6.35 22.90
N THR A 113 -25.68 6.42 24.04
CA THR A 113 -25.03 6.33 25.37
C THR A 113 -24.40 4.96 25.60
N ASN A 114 -24.97 3.89 25.03
CA ASN A 114 -24.39 2.55 25.08
C ASN A 114 -23.31 2.34 24.01
N PHE A 115 -23.58 2.79 22.79
CA PHE A 115 -22.72 2.60 21.61
C PHE A 115 -21.39 3.34 21.71
N PHE A 116 -21.40 4.65 21.97
CA PHE A 116 -20.19 5.49 21.88
C PHE A 116 -19.06 5.03 22.80
N PRO A 117 -19.28 4.76 24.10
CA PRO A 117 -18.21 4.32 24.99
C PRO A 117 -17.57 3.00 24.54
N ARG A 118 -18.37 2.05 24.06
CA ARG A 118 -17.90 0.75 23.57
C ARG A 118 -17.11 0.90 22.27
N TYR A 119 -17.60 1.73 21.35
CA TYR A 119 -16.93 2.02 20.09
C TYR A 119 -15.55 2.65 20.31
N VAL A 120 -15.47 3.70 21.14
CA VAL A 120 -14.20 4.37 21.48
C VAL A 120 -13.24 3.41 22.20
N LYS A 121 -13.76 2.53 23.06
CA LYS A 121 -12.94 1.53 23.76
C LYS A 121 -12.28 0.54 22.81
N ILE A 122 -12.99 0.09 21.77
CA ILE A 122 -12.42 -0.82 20.76
C ILE A 122 -11.37 -0.11 19.91
N LEU A 123 -11.64 1.13 19.48
CA LEU A 123 -10.69 1.93 18.71
C LEU A 123 -9.43 2.29 19.53
N SER A 124 -9.58 2.51 20.84
CA SER A 124 -8.48 2.87 21.73
C SER A 124 -7.71 1.65 22.27
N SER A 125 -8.13 0.44 21.92
CA SER A 125 -7.50 -0.79 22.39
C SER A 125 -6.05 -0.87 21.89
N PRO A 126 -5.07 -1.23 22.73
CA PRO A 126 -3.67 -1.34 22.32
C PRO A 126 -3.44 -2.31 21.16
N LYS A 127 -4.32 -3.31 21.02
CA LYS A 127 -4.36 -4.25 19.89
C LYS A 127 -4.54 -3.54 18.53
N ASN A 128 -5.26 -2.42 18.52
CA ASN A 128 -5.67 -1.70 17.31
C ASN A 128 -4.86 -0.41 17.07
N ARG A 129 -3.77 -0.20 17.82
CA ARG A 129 -2.95 1.03 17.78
C ARG A 129 -1.57 0.85 17.14
N ASN A 130 -1.29 -0.31 16.55
CA ASN A 130 0.00 -0.68 15.94
C ASN A 130 -0.08 -0.81 14.43
#